data_AF-A0A0P1EN60-F1
#
_entry.id   AF-A0A0P1EN60-F1
#
_cell.length_a   1.000
_cell.length_b   1.000
_cell.length_c   1.000
_cell.angle_alpha   90.00
_cell.angle_beta   90.00
_cell.angle_gamma   90.00
#
_symmetry.space_group_name_H-M   'P 1'
#
loop_
_entity.id
_entity.type
_entity.pdbx_description
1 polymer ?
#
loop_
_entity_poly.entity_id
_entity_poly.type
_entity_poly.pdbx_seq_one_letter_code
_entity_poly.pdbx_strand_id
1 'polypeptide(L)'
;MRKFDLCVDAAKLPSNHYDLIIHSHVMEHIPCNVSAVLFDLHRSLKPDGVHFMCIPFMGGTSAEDLGKISKEDAIAWFGQDDHVRRFGAADVQRNLGMLFKIPRKYSMLNFSSAKELDEANVPERERHGFTGSSIFPLRKNDLLLQTPETHSSSNSERGFKLFSGIFGRA
;
A
#
# COMPACT_ATOMS: atom_id res chain seq x y z
N MET A 1 16.22 -13.09 -11.84
CA MET A 1 15.38 -11.93 -11.51
C MET A 1 15.01 -11.22 -12.80
N ARG A 2 13.72 -11.05 -13.11
CA ARG A 2 13.27 -10.32 -14.30
C ARG A 2 13.20 -8.83 -13.94
N LYS A 3 13.80 -7.95 -14.73
CA LYS A 3 13.63 -6.50 -14.58
C LYS A 3 12.17 -6.15 -14.84
N PHE A 4 11.60 -5.30 -13.99
CA PHE A 4 10.22 -4.82 -14.10
C PHE A 4 10.20 -3.33 -13.78
N ASP A 5 9.83 -2.51 -14.75
CA ASP A 5 9.73 -1.06 -14.58
C ASP A 5 8.29 -0.68 -14.27
N LEU A 6 8.00 -0.25 -13.04
CA LEU A 6 6.64 0.08 -12.62
C LEU A 6 6.03 1.23 -13.44
N CYS A 7 6.84 2.16 -13.94
CA CYS A 7 6.34 3.29 -14.72
C CYS A 7 5.98 2.92 -16.16
N VAL A 8 6.37 1.73 -16.63
CA VAL A 8 6.18 1.29 -18.02
C VAL A 8 5.40 -0.03 -18.12
N ASP A 9 5.66 -0.96 -17.21
CA ASP A 9 5.18 -2.34 -17.31
C ASP A 9 3.93 -2.61 -16.46
N ALA A 10 3.64 -1.80 -15.43
CA ALA A 10 2.45 -1.99 -14.58
C ALA A 10 1.16 -1.97 -15.42
N ALA A 11 1.02 -1.02 -16.35
CA ALA A 11 -0.12 -0.91 -17.25
C ALA A 11 -0.32 -2.14 -18.16
N LYS A 12 0.73 -2.93 -18.39
CA LYS A 12 0.69 -4.14 -19.25
C LYS A 12 0.30 -5.39 -18.48
N LEU A 13 0.19 -5.32 -17.16
CA LEU A 13 -0.20 -6.47 -16.35
C LEU A 13 -1.64 -6.88 -16.66
N PRO A 14 -1.94 -8.19 -16.71
CA PRO A 14 -3.31 -8.67 -16.92
C PRO A 14 -4.20 -8.36 -15.72
N SER A 15 -5.45 -7.97 -15.98
CA SER A 15 -6.45 -7.78 -14.92
C SER A 15 -6.77 -9.10 -14.23
N ASN A 16 -7.07 -9.05 -12.92
CA ASN A 16 -7.56 -10.20 -12.14
C ASN A 16 -6.70 -11.47 -12.25
N HIS A 17 -5.38 -11.33 -12.21
CA HIS A 17 -4.45 -12.43 -12.47
C HIS A 17 -3.69 -12.90 -11.24
N TYR A 18 -3.25 -11.97 -10.39
CA TYR A 18 -2.38 -12.29 -9.25
C TYR A 18 -3.19 -12.47 -7.97
N ASP A 19 -2.90 -13.54 -7.24
CA ASP A 19 -3.47 -13.79 -5.91
C ASP A 19 -2.84 -12.87 -4.84
N LEU A 20 -1.60 -12.45 -5.06
CA LEU A 20 -0.81 -11.67 -4.12
C LEU A 20 0.08 -10.66 -4.87
N ILE A 21 0.02 -9.41 -4.42
CA ILE A 21 0.93 -8.34 -4.86
C ILE A 21 1.55 -7.73 -3.61
N ILE A 22 2.87 -7.58 -3.58
CA ILE A 22 3.60 -6.96 -2.47
C ILE A 22 4.57 -5.94 -3.06
N HIS A 23 4.55 -4.73 -2.51
CA HIS A 23 5.67 -3.80 -2.66
C HIS A 23 5.93 -3.13 -1.31
N SER A 24 7.21 -2.86 -1.05
CA SER A 24 7.66 -2.35 0.24
C SER A 24 8.69 -1.27 -0.01
N HIS A 25 8.38 -0.02 0.37
CA HIS A 25 9.27 1.13 0.17
C HIS A 25 9.71 1.24 -1.30
N VAL A 26 8.71 1.30 -2.19
CA VAL A 26 8.93 1.45 -3.65
C VAL A 26 8.27 2.71 -4.18
N MET A 27 7.17 3.14 -3.57
CA MET A 27 6.34 4.21 -4.11
C MET A 27 6.96 5.59 -3.95
N GLU A 28 8.03 5.72 -3.18
CA GLU A 28 8.79 6.94 -2.89
C GLU A 28 9.83 7.21 -3.99
N HIS A 29 10.22 6.15 -4.70
CA HIS A 29 11.31 6.14 -5.69
C HIS A 29 10.84 6.28 -7.14
N ILE A 30 9.58 5.95 -7.45
CA ILE A 30 9.15 5.86 -8.86
C ILE A 30 8.93 7.25 -9.49
N PRO A 31 9.63 7.63 -10.57
CA PRO A 31 9.53 8.97 -11.15
C PRO A 31 8.36 9.09 -12.14
N CYS A 32 7.16 8.69 -11.72
CA CYS A 32 5.94 8.74 -12.52
C CYS A 32 4.69 8.89 -11.63
N ASN A 33 3.50 8.97 -12.24
CA ASN A 33 2.25 9.10 -11.50
C ASN A 33 1.98 7.85 -10.63
N VAL A 34 2.16 8.00 -9.32
CA VAL A 34 2.03 6.90 -8.36
C VAL A 34 0.60 6.35 -8.27
N SER A 35 -0.42 7.19 -8.42
CA SER A 35 -1.82 6.75 -8.40
C SER A 35 -2.14 5.84 -9.58
N ALA A 36 -1.59 6.12 -10.77
CA ALA A 36 -1.74 5.25 -11.94
C ALA A 36 -1.07 3.89 -11.72
N VAL A 37 0.15 3.88 -11.17
CA VAL A 37 0.87 2.64 -10.87
C VAL A 37 0.13 1.80 -9.82
N LEU A 38 -0.33 2.42 -8.73
CA LEU A 38 -1.11 1.76 -7.70
C LEU A 38 -2.43 1.18 -8.26
N PHE A 39 -3.10 1.92 -9.13
CA PHE A 39 -4.30 1.43 -9.82
C PHE A 39 -3.99 0.21 -10.69
N ASP A 40 -2.93 0.24 -11.51
CA ASP A 40 -2.57 -0.85 -12.41
C ASP A 40 -2.15 -2.13 -11.67
N LEU A 41 -1.39 -1.98 -10.59
CA LEU A 41 -1.08 -3.09 -9.68
C LEU A 41 -2.38 -3.67 -9.12
N HIS A 42 -3.25 -2.83 -8.55
CA HIS A 42 -4.48 -3.31 -7.91
C HIS A 42 -5.52 -3.86 -8.91
N ARG A 43 -5.57 -3.34 -10.13
CA ARG A 43 -6.36 -3.89 -11.25
C ARG A 43 -5.94 -5.32 -11.58
N SER A 44 -4.65 -5.61 -11.45
CA SER A 44 -4.08 -6.93 -11.73
C SER A 44 -4.32 -7.96 -10.63
N LEU A 45 -4.75 -7.52 -9.45
CA LEU A 45 -5.15 -8.38 -8.33
C LEU A 45 -6.44 -9.15 -8.65
N LYS A 46 -6.53 -10.44 -8.32
CA LYS A 46 -7.78 -11.23 -8.39
C LYS A 46 -8.85 -10.72 -7.40
N PRO A 47 -10.14 -11.04 -7.60
CA PRO A 47 -11.22 -10.65 -6.68
C PRO A 47 -10.99 -11.02 -5.21
N ASP A 48 -10.37 -12.17 -4.95
CA ASP A 48 -10.04 -12.70 -3.62
C ASP A 48 -8.60 -12.42 -3.17
N GLY A 49 -7.80 -11.79 -4.04
CA GLY A 49 -6.39 -11.52 -3.79
C GLY A 49 -6.14 -10.46 -2.71
N VAL A 50 -4.86 -10.34 -2.33
CA VAL A 50 -4.37 -9.32 -1.39
C VAL A 50 -3.23 -8.52 -2.00
N HIS A 51 -3.32 -7.19 -1.88
CA HIS A 51 -2.21 -6.29 -2.19
C HIS A 51 -1.65 -5.73 -0.88
N PHE A 52 -0.45 -6.17 -0.49
CA PHE A 52 0.28 -5.56 0.62
C PHE A 52 1.07 -4.35 0.11
N MET A 53 0.55 -3.18 0.46
CA MET A 53 1.17 -1.89 0.18
C MET A 53 1.91 -1.42 1.43
N CYS A 54 3.24 -1.44 1.44
CA CYS A 54 4.03 -0.86 2.54
C CYS A 54 4.59 0.50 2.11
N ILE A 55 4.10 1.57 2.74
CA ILE A 55 4.45 2.95 2.42
C ILE A 55 4.90 3.66 3.72
N PRO A 56 6.11 4.24 3.75
CA PRO A 56 6.53 5.05 4.89
C PRO A 56 5.81 6.40 4.89
N PHE A 57 5.21 6.75 6.02
CA PHE A 57 4.67 8.09 6.22
C PHE A 57 5.61 8.95 7.06
N MET A 58 5.72 10.20 6.65
CA MET A 58 6.38 11.28 7.39
C MET A 58 5.33 12.22 7.99
N GLY A 59 5.75 13.04 8.96
CA GLY A 59 4.93 14.14 9.45
C GLY A 59 4.57 15.14 8.35
N GLY A 60 3.45 15.84 8.53
CA GLY A 60 2.97 16.87 7.60
C GLY A 60 2.26 16.29 6.37
N THR A 61 2.29 17.03 5.27
CA THR A 61 1.62 16.71 4.00
C THR A 61 2.58 16.04 3.01
N SER A 62 2.03 15.29 2.06
CA SER A 62 2.76 14.68 0.97
C SER A 62 3.39 15.74 0.06
N ALA A 63 4.49 15.40 -0.58
CA ALA A 63 5.20 16.25 -1.53
C ALA A 63 5.90 15.39 -2.57
N GLU A 64 6.05 15.90 -3.79
CA GLU A 64 6.66 15.19 -4.92
C GLU A 64 7.39 16.20 -5.82
N ASP A 65 8.54 15.79 -6.35
CA ASP A 65 9.23 16.46 -7.45
C ASP A 65 9.73 15.40 -8.45
N LEU A 66 9.07 15.33 -9.62
CA LEU A 66 9.43 14.41 -10.72
C LEU A 66 10.49 15.00 -11.66
N GLY A 67 10.99 16.20 -11.36
CA GLY A 67 12.07 16.83 -12.08
C GLY A 67 13.44 16.23 -11.74
N LYS A 68 14.49 16.89 -12.23
CA LYS A 68 15.86 16.57 -11.84
C LYS A 68 16.21 17.35 -10.58
N ILE A 69 16.14 16.69 -9.43
CA ILE A 69 16.59 17.23 -8.15
C ILE A 69 18.00 16.71 -7.81
N SER A 70 18.75 17.46 -7.01
CA SER A 70 20.02 16.98 -6.48
C SER A 70 19.79 15.92 -5.40
N LYS A 71 20.82 15.12 -5.10
CA LYS A 71 20.76 14.15 -4.00
C LYS A 71 20.57 14.84 -2.66
N GLU A 72 21.20 16.00 -2.49
CA GLU A 72 21.13 16.83 -1.30
C GLU A 72 19.71 17.35 -1.09
N ASP A 73 19.05 17.83 -2.16
CA ASP A 73 17.66 18.26 -2.12
C ASP A 73 16.72 17.07 -1.85
N ALA A 74 16.96 15.91 -2.47
CA ALA A 74 16.18 14.70 -2.23
C ALA A 74 16.23 14.26 -0.75
N ILE A 75 17.42 14.27 -0.14
CA ILE A 75 17.58 13.99 1.30
C ILE A 75 16.84 15.05 2.12
N ALA A 76 17.02 16.34 1.80
CA ALA A 76 16.44 17.44 2.57
C ALA A 76 14.90 17.45 2.52
N TRP A 77 14.32 17.13 1.36
CA TRP A 77 12.88 17.22 1.13
C TRP A 77 12.14 15.89 1.39
N PHE A 78 12.78 14.76 1.07
CA PHE A 78 12.14 13.44 1.04
C PHE A 78 12.84 12.39 1.92
N GLY A 79 13.98 12.71 2.52
CA GLY A 79 14.66 11.88 3.53
C GLY A 79 15.64 10.84 3.00
N GLN A 80 15.76 10.66 1.68
CA GLN A 80 16.70 9.74 1.05
C GLN A 80 17.15 10.27 -0.31
N ASP A 81 18.36 9.92 -0.75
CA ASP A 81 19.02 10.52 -1.93
C ASP A 81 18.42 10.13 -3.27
N ASP A 82 17.60 9.08 -3.31
CA ASP A 82 16.91 8.56 -4.49
C ASP A 82 15.38 8.62 -4.36
N HIS A 83 14.85 9.30 -3.35
CA HIS A 83 13.43 9.60 -3.25
C HIS A 83 13.05 10.77 -4.18
N VAL A 84 11.89 10.66 -4.82
CA VAL A 84 11.27 11.73 -5.61
C VAL A 84 9.96 12.24 -4.96
N ARG A 85 9.52 11.57 -3.88
CA ARG A 85 8.35 11.98 -3.11
C ARG A 85 8.43 11.51 -1.67
N ARG A 86 7.57 12.09 -0.83
CA ARG A 86 7.21 11.58 0.50
C ARG A 86 5.70 11.55 0.67
N PHE A 87 5.23 10.60 1.47
CA PHE A 87 3.82 10.53 1.89
C PHE A 87 3.66 11.16 3.27
N GLY A 88 2.72 12.09 3.39
CA GLY A 88 2.40 12.78 4.63
C GLY A 88 1.25 12.14 5.38
N ALA A 89 1.40 11.99 6.70
CA ALA A 89 0.33 11.48 7.56
C ALA A 89 -0.90 12.43 7.63
N ALA A 90 -0.72 13.73 7.36
CA ALA A 90 -1.80 14.72 7.46
C ALA A 90 -2.77 14.71 6.26
N ASP A 91 -2.35 14.17 5.11
CA ASP A 91 -3.10 14.23 3.86
C ASP A 91 -3.26 12.87 3.17
N VAL A 92 -3.13 11.77 3.91
CA VAL A 92 -3.34 10.40 3.40
C VAL A 92 -4.65 10.27 2.63
N GLN A 93 -5.72 10.90 3.13
CA GLN A 93 -7.05 10.87 2.51
C GLN A 93 -7.12 11.61 1.16
N ARG A 94 -6.24 12.60 0.95
CA ARG A 94 -6.13 13.37 -0.30
C ARG A 94 -5.16 12.73 -1.30
N ASN A 95 -4.49 11.65 -0.92
CA ASN A 95 -3.56 10.92 -1.78
C ASN A 95 -4.08 9.48 -1.94
N LEU A 96 -3.61 8.57 -1.09
CA LEU A 96 -3.99 7.16 -1.15
C LEU A 96 -5.50 6.94 -0.93
N GLY A 97 -6.12 7.75 -0.07
CA GLY A 97 -7.55 7.66 0.23
C GLY A 97 -8.48 8.09 -0.91
N MET A 98 -7.96 8.71 -1.97
CA MET A 98 -8.73 8.94 -3.20
C MET A 98 -8.85 7.66 -4.05
N LEU A 99 -7.87 6.76 -3.92
CA LEU A 99 -7.80 5.53 -4.69
C LEU A 99 -8.33 4.33 -3.89
N PHE A 100 -8.04 4.28 -2.58
CA PHE A 100 -8.33 3.14 -1.72
C PHE A 100 -9.14 3.52 -0.48
N LYS A 101 -9.87 2.55 0.08
CA LYS A 101 -10.50 2.63 1.40
C LYS A 101 -9.43 2.62 2.50
N ILE A 102 -8.85 3.79 2.77
CA ILE A 102 -7.87 3.96 3.84
C ILE A 102 -8.56 4.49 5.10
N PRO A 103 -8.42 3.83 6.27
CA PRO A 103 -9.04 4.32 7.50
C PRO A 103 -8.40 5.64 7.94
N ARG A 104 -9.20 6.57 8.50
CA ARG A 104 -8.67 7.84 9.05
C ARG A 104 -7.76 7.63 10.26
N LYS A 105 -8.01 6.55 11.02
CA LYS A 105 -7.17 6.10 12.13
C LYS A 105 -6.65 4.71 11.76
N TYR A 106 -5.36 4.65 11.44
CA TYR A 106 -4.70 3.41 11.09
C TYR A 106 -4.25 2.65 12.35
N SER A 107 -4.40 1.33 12.33
CA SER A 107 -3.81 0.42 13.30
C SER A 107 -3.56 -0.94 12.66
N MET A 108 -2.41 -1.55 12.95
CA MET A 108 -2.10 -2.93 12.58
C MET A 108 -3.01 -3.93 13.29
N LEU A 109 -3.63 -3.54 14.40
CA LEU A 109 -4.58 -4.37 15.14
C LEU A 109 -5.88 -4.64 14.36
N ASN A 110 -6.13 -3.89 13.28
CA ASN A 110 -7.26 -4.13 12.39
C ASN A 110 -7.10 -5.43 11.58
N PHE A 111 -5.87 -5.95 11.50
CA PHE A 111 -5.53 -7.09 10.64
C PHE A 111 -4.51 -8.06 11.24
N SER A 112 -4.03 -7.82 12.46
CA SER A 112 -3.15 -8.70 13.22
C SER A 112 -3.52 -8.63 14.70
N SER A 113 -3.33 -9.70 15.45
CA SER A 113 -3.47 -9.65 16.91
C SER A 113 -2.25 -8.98 17.56
N ALA A 114 -2.45 -8.40 18.76
CA ALA A 114 -1.34 -7.86 19.55
C ALA A 114 -0.28 -8.93 19.84
N LYS A 115 -0.71 -10.17 20.12
CA LYS A 115 0.18 -11.32 20.34
C LYS A 115 1.07 -11.60 19.13
N GLU A 116 0.50 -11.65 17.92
CA GLU A 116 1.29 -11.85 16.69
C GLU A 116 2.29 -10.70 16.46
N LEU A 117 1.90 -9.46 16.77
CA LEU A 117 2.78 -8.30 16.67
C LEU A 117 3.89 -8.32 17.73
N ASP A 118 3.60 -8.78 18.94
CA ASP A 118 4.60 -9.00 20.00
C ASP A 118 5.60 -10.08 19.57
N GLU A 119 5.12 -11.23 19.09
CA GLU A 119 5.95 -12.34 18.59
C GLU A 119 6.81 -11.92 17.39
N ALA A 120 6.30 -11.02 16.54
CA ALA A 120 7.03 -10.45 15.42
C ALA A 120 7.96 -9.27 15.80
N ASN A 121 8.08 -8.92 17.08
CA ASN A 121 8.87 -7.79 17.59
C ASN A 121 8.49 -6.43 16.99
N VAL A 122 7.22 -6.22 16.65
CA VAL A 122 6.71 -4.93 16.18
C VAL A 122 6.47 -4.01 17.39
N PRO A 123 7.20 -2.91 17.57
CA PRO A 123 7.05 -2.05 18.75
C PRO A 123 5.66 -1.41 18.82
N GLU A 124 5.09 -1.25 20.01
CA GLU A 124 3.74 -0.67 20.21
C GLU A 124 3.54 0.67 19.48
N ARG A 125 4.58 1.52 19.47
CA ARG A 125 4.56 2.83 18.79
C ARG A 125 4.40 2.73 17.26
N GLU A 126 4.73 1.61 16.64
CA GLU A 126 4.60 1.37 15.20
C GLU A 126 3.24 0.75 14.83
N ARG A 127 2.48 0.27 15.83
CA ARG A 127 1.22 -0.44 15.58
C ARG A 127 0.06 0.50 15.28
N HIS A 128 0.19 1.79 15.57
CA HIS A 128 -0.90 2.77 15.48
C HIS A 128 -0.44 4.04 14.77
N GLY A 129 -1.36 4.63 14.00
CA GLY A 129 -1.08 5.82 13.22
C GLY A 129 -0.24 5.54 11.97
N PHE A 130 -0.14 6.55 11.12
CA PHE A 130 0.65 6.46 9.90
C PHE A 130 2.13 6.69 10.24
N THR A 131 2.91 5.62 10.28
CA THR A 131 4.35 5.64 10.59
C THR A 131 5.19 5.19 9.39
N GLY A 132 6.52 5.20 9.55
CA GLY A 132 7.46 4.62 8.59
C GLY A 132 7.25 3.12 8.33
N SER A 133 6.52 2.43 9.21
CA SER A 133 6.28 0.98 9.16
C SER A 133 4.86 0.63 8.68
N SER A 134 4.14 1.57 8.06
CA SER A 134 2.72 1.36 7.72
C SER A 134 2.53 0.36 6.58
N ILE A 135 1.62 -0.60 6.77
CA ILE A 135 1.32 -1.69 5.86
C ILE A 135 -0.19 -1.76 5.65
N PHE A 136 -0.63 -1.81 4.40
CA PHE A 136 -2.05 -1.95 4.07
C PHE A 136 -2.29 -3.29 3.36
N PRO A 137 -2.93 -4.27 4.03
CA PRO A 137 -3.38 -5.49 3.37
C PRO A 137 -4.70 -5.23 2.62
N LEU A 138 -4.61 -4.62 1.45
CA LEU A 138 -5.77 -4.21 0.65
C LEU A 138 -6.40 -5.40 -0.09
N ARG A 139 -7.73 -5.45 -0.09
CA ARG A 139 -8.55 -6.36 -0.88
C ARG A 139 -9.01 -5.70 -2.18
N LYS A 140 -9.44 -6.51 -3.15
CA LYS A 140 -9.90 -5.99 -4.45
C LYS A 140 -10.93 -4.87 -4.31
N ASN A 141 -11.91 -5.06 -3.42
CA ASN A 141 -13.00 -4.12 -3.16
C ASN A 141 -12.62 -2.89 -2.33
N ASP A 142 -11.35 -2.74 -1.93
CA ASP A 142 -10.84 -1.52 -1.32
C ASP A 142 -10.53 -0.43 -2.33
N LEU A 143 -10.43 -0.75 -3.63
CA LEU A 143 -10.34 0.24 -4.69
C LEU A 143 -11.66 1.02 -4.81
N LEU A 144 -11.58 2.35 -4.77
CA LEU A 144 -12.71 3.27 -4.86
C LEU A 144 -13.09 3.63 -6.31
N LEU A 145 -12.13 3.51 -7.24
CA LEU A 145 -12.35 3.70 -8.66
C LEU A 145 -12.97 2.44 -9.28
N GLN A 146 -14.22 2.15 -8.93
CA GLN A 146 -14.97 1.05 -9.55
C GLN A 146 -15.87 1.60 -10.65
N THR A 147 -15.83 0.97 -11.81
CA THR A 147 -16.93 1.06 -12.77
C THR A 147 -18.21 0.52 -12.12
N PRO A 148 -19.39 1.09 -12.38
CA PRO A 148 -20.62 0.62 -11.75
C PRO A 148 -20.84 -0.86 -12.08
N GLU A 149 -20.67 -1.73 -11.09
CA GLU A 149 -21.09 -3.12 -11.19
C GLU A 149 -22.61 -3.17 -11.00
N THR A 150 -23.29 -3.83 -11.94
CA THR A 150 -24.71 -4.18 -11.84
C THR A 150 -24.96 -4.90 -10.52
N HIS A 151 -25.78 -4.30 -9.67
CA HIS A 151 -26.09 -4.78 -8.32
C HIS A 151 -26.46 -6.27 -8.30
N SER A 152 -25.64 -7.09 -7.64
CA SER A 152 -26.14 -8.25 -6.90
C SER A 152 -25.63 -8.17 -5.46
N SER A 153 -26.54 -7.81 -4.57
CA SER A 153 -26.33 -7.66 -3.13
C SER A 153 -26.03 -8.99 -2.46
N SER A 154 -24.90 -9.09 -1.75
CA SER A 154 -24.81 -9.92 -0.55
C SER A 154 -23.84 -9.31 0.45
N ASN A 155 -24.39 -8.75 1.53
CA ASN A 155 -23.65 -8.41 2.74
C ASN A 155 -23.07 -9.69 3.35
N SER A 156 -21.75 -9.73 3.57
CA SER A 156 -21.19 -10.56 4.63
C SER A 156 -20.09 -9.77 5.34
N GLU A 157 -20.34 -9.43 6.61
CA GLU A 157 -19.29 -9.07 7.56
C GLU A 157 -18.24 -10.20 7.55
N ARG A 158 -16.95 -9.86 7.41
CA ARG A 158 -15.87 -10.83 7.61
C ARG A 158 -14.75 -10.21 8.42
N GLY A 159 -14.56 -10.77 9.61
CA GLY A 159 -13.37 -10.58 10.41
C GLY A 159 -12.12 -11.03 9.65
N PHE A 160 -11.06 -10.27 9.86
CA PHE A 160 -9.77 -10.48 9.24
C PHE A 160 -9.01 -11.57 10.03
N LYS A 161 -8.66 -12.68 9.38
CA LYS A 161 -7.69 -13.66 9.90
C LYS A 161 -6.50 -13.70 8.96
N LEU A 162 -5.36 -13.18 9.40
CA LEU A 162 -4.08 -13.38 8.76
C LEU A 162 -3.60 -14.81 9.10
N PHE A 163 -3.17 -15.58 8.09
CA PHE A 163 -2.45 -16.86 8.15
C PHE A 163 -2.74 -17.88 9.27
N SER A 164 -3.51 -18.93 8.95
CA SER A 164 -3.51 -20.20 9.73
C SER A 164 -3.15 -21.43 8.88
N GLY A 165 -2.27 -21.29 7.88
CA GLY A 165 -2.15 -22.32 6.83
C GLY A 165 -0.79 -22.63 6.22
N ILE A 166 0.34 -22.27 6.84
CA ILE A 166 1.68 -22.59 6.26
C ILE A 166 2.51 -23.59 7.08
N PHE A 167 2.10 -24.00 8.27
CA PHE A 167 2.73 -25.14 8.97
C PHE A 167 1.73 -26.27 9.20
N GLY A 168 1.57 -27.09 8.16
CA GLY A 168 1.01 -28.42 8.29
C GLY A 168 2.07 -29.40 8.80
N ARG A 169 1.78 -29.99 9.98
CA ARG A 169 2.18 -31.32 10.47
C ARG A 169 3.57 -31.86 10.09
N ALA A 170 4.41 -32.00 11.11
CA ALA A 170 4.97 -33.30 11.54
C ALA A 170 5.19 -33.25 13.05
#